data_AF-A0A395UV79-F1
#
_entry.id   AF-A0A395UV79-F1
#
_cell.length_a   1.000
_cell.length_b   1.000
_cell.length_c   1.000
_cell.angle_alpha   90.00
_cell.angle_beta   90.00
_cell.angle_gamma   90.00
#
_symmetry.space_group_name_H-M   'P 1'
#
loop_
_entity.id
_entity.type
_entity.pdbx_description
1 polymer ?
#
loop_
_entity_poly.entity_id
_entity_poly.type
_entity_poly.pdbx_seq_one_letter_code
_entity_poly.pdbx_strand_id
1 'polypeptide(L)'
;MYFHLDGDRIVLFHALFWSTIYTLETSFRHNKCFLLFRQYQGEMLAAYLTESDEYSEWLCYCNILFNAFSYQLSHDQRTDKFVKSSCRLGAISVVTRGYGGDRDDDLIDELLDDMDFFRNKVCCRKIEQMLPYLKKMVEEELCHFS
;
A
#
# COMPACT_ATOMS: atom_id res chain seq x y z
N MET A 1 12.26 3.48 -1.54
CA MET A 1 12.62 4.91 -1.74
C MET A 1 11.68 5.54 -2.76
N TYR A 2 10.81 6.46 -2.33
CA TYR A 2 9.81 7.18 -3.15
C TYR A 2 10.41 8.31 -3.99
N PHE A 3 11.49 8.04 -4.73
CA PHE A 3 12.30 9.13 -5.31
C PHE A 3 11.65 9.90 -6.46
N HIS A 4 10.42 9.58 -6.86
CA HIS A 4 9.76 10.13 -8.05
C HIS A 4 8.25 10.39 -7.92
N LEU A 5 7.66 10.27 -6.72
CA LEU A 5 6.24 10.55 -6.51
C LEU A 5 6.10 11.86 -5.72
N ASP A 6 5.22 12.75 -6.15
CA ASP A 6 4.77 13.90 -5.34
C ASP A 6 3.98 13.41 -4.11
N GLY A 7 3.64 14.32 -3.20
CA GLY A 7 2.96 13.99 -1.93
C GLY A 7 1.66 13.23 -2.13
N ASP A 8 0.88 13.61 -3.13
CA ASP A 8 -0.45 13.06 -3.42
C ASP A 8 -0.36 11.65 -4.01
N ARG A 9 0.60 11.42 -4.91
CA ARG A 9 0.88 10.09 -5.44
C ARG A 9 1.38 9.12 -4.38
N ILE A 10 2.12 9.60 -3.38
CA ILE A 10 2.54 8.79 -2.23
C ILE A 10 1.33 8.38 -1.39
N VAL A 11 0.45 9.32 -1.08
CA VAL A 11 -0.79 9.04 -0.33
C VAL A 11 -1.68 8.07 -1.08
N LEU A 12 -1.87 8.29 -2.38
CA LEU A 12 -2.64 7.40 -3.23
C LEU A 12 -2.05 5.99 -3.27
N PHE A 13 -0.73 5.85 -3.40
CA PHE A 13 -0.05 4.56 -3.28
C PHE A 13 -0.44 3.87 -1.96
N HIS A 14 -0.40 4.60 -0.85
CA HIS A 14 -0.71 4.04 0.45
C HIS A 14 -2.19 3.67 0.58
N ALA A 15 -3.12 4.47 0.05
CA ALA A 15 -4.55 4.17 0.05
C ALA A 15 -4.89 2.94 -0.81
N LEU A 16 -4.29 2.83 -1.99
CA LEU A 16 -4.42 1.67 -2.88
C LEU A 16 -3.85 0.41 -2.23
N PHE A 17 -2.65 0.50 -1.66
CA PHE A 17 -2.01 -0.59 -0.92
C PHE A 17 -2.86 -1.01 0.28
N TRP A 18 -3.39 -0.03 1.02
CA TRP A 18 -4.22 -0.25 2.18
C TRP A 18 -5.46 -1.09 1.84
N SER A 19 -6.16 -0.67 0.79
CA SER A 19 -7.43 -1.26 0.33
C SER A 19 -7.22 -2.62 -0.32
N THR A 20 -6.16 -2.79 -1.10
CA THR A 20 -5.87 -4.05 -1.80
C THR A 20 -5.53 -5.18 -0.82
N ILE A 21 -4.79 -4.87 0.24
CA ILE A 21 -4.42 -5.84 1.29
C ILE A 21 -5.58 -6.30 2.16
N TYR A 22 -6.66 -5.53 2.26
CA TYR A 22 -7.81 -5.88 3.09
C TYR A 22 -8.40 -7.25 2.72
N THR A 23 -8.18 -7.69 1.47
CA THR A 23 -8.64 -8.98 0.96
C THR A 23 -7.73 -10.15 1.33
N LEU A 24 -6.62 -9.91 2.02
CA LEU A 24 -5.51 -10.84 2.22
C LEU A 24 -4.94 -10.87 3.67
N GLU A 25 -5.59 -10.18 4.62
CA GLU A 25 -5.10 -9.92 5.98
C GLU A 25 -4.72 -11.18 6.79
N THR A 26 -5.33 -12.34 6.50
CA THR A 26 -5.04 -13.60 7.22
C THR A 26 -3.66 -14.18 6.90
N SER A 27 -3.09 -13.90 5.72
CA SER A 27 -1.87 -14.56 5.22
C SER A 27 -0.56 -13.99 5.78
N PHE A 28 -0.62 -12.86 6.50
CA PHE A 28 0.56 -12.07 6.88
C PHE A 28 0.70 -11.78 8.37
N ARG A 29 -0.16 -12.37 9.21
CA ARG A 29 -0.15 -12.15 10.67
C ARG A 29 1.16 -12.59 11.36
N HIS A 30 1.95 -13.43 10.70
CA HIS A 30 3.26 -13.86 11.20
C HIS A 30 4.35 -12.79 11.00
N ASN A 31 4.15 -11.82 10.10
CA ASN A 31 5.14 -10.82 9.74
C ASN A 31 4.94 -9.55 10.59
N LYS A 32 5.76 -9.39 11.63
CA LYS A 32 5.70 -8.24 12.54
C LYS A 32 5.97 -6.90 11.85
N CYS A 33 6.90 -6.85 10.88
CA CYS A 33 7.16 -5.62 10.14
C CYS A 33 5.97 -5.22 9.28
N PHE A 34 5.28 -6.19 8.68
CA PHE A 34 4.04 -5.93 7.96
C PHE A 34 2.94 -5.39 8.89
N LEU A 35 2.75 -5.99 10.07
CA LEU A 35 1.75 -5.52 11.04
C LEU A 35 2.04 -4.09 11.52
N LEU A 36 3.31 -3.78 11.79
CA LEU A 36 3.73 -2.44 12.19
C LEU A 36 3.57 -1.44 11.04
N PHE A 37 3.93 -1.85 9.81
CA PHE A 37 3.73 -1.03 8.62
C PHE A 37 2.25 -0.72 8.40
N ARG A 38 1.36 -1.71 8.59
CA ARG A 38 -0.08 -1.50 8.54
C ARG A 38 -0.53 -0.50 9.60
N GLN A 39 -0.08 -0.61 10.84
CA GLN A 39 -0.46 0.36 11.86
C GLN A 39 -0.08 1.79 11.44
N TYR A 40 1.20 2.01 11.08
CA TYR A 40 1.69 3.35 10.74
C TYR A 40 1.08 3.90 9.46
N GLN A 41 0.78 3.04 8.49
CA GLN A 41 0.05 3.44 7.29
C GLN A 41 -1.35 3.96 7.63
N GLY A 42 -2.01 3.37 8.63
CA GLY A 42 -3.30 3.84 9.12
C GLY A 42 -3.20 5.22 9.76
N GLU A 43 -2.22 5.43 10.65
CA GLU A 43 -1.96 6.73 11.29
C GLU A 43 -1.59 7.80 10.25
N MET A 44 -0.74 7.46 9.28
CA MET A 44 -0.33 8.37 8.21
C MET A 44 -1.52 8.84 7.36
N LEU A 45 -2.36 7.90 6.93
CA LEU A 45 -3.54 8.24 6.12
C LEU A 45 -4.58 9.02 6.93
N ALA A 46 -4.74 8.71 8.22
CA ALA A 46 -5.60 9.48 9.11
C ALA A 46 -5.07 10.92 9.26
N ALA A 47 -3.78 11.07 9.52
CA ALA A 47 -3.13 12.37 9.63
C ALA A 47 -3.25 13.19 8.34
N TYR A 48 -3.14 12.57 7.17
CA TYR A 48 -3.39 13.23 5.88
C TYR A 48 -4.82 13.76 5.78
N LEU A 49 -5.82 12.90 6.02
CA LEU A 49 -7.24 13.25 5.89
C LEU A 49 -7.71 14.31 6.89
N THR A 50 -7.07 14.39 8.06
CA THR A 50 -7.40 15.39 9.08
C THR A 50 -6.49 16.61 9.04
N GLU A 51 -5.63 16.74 8.03
CA GLU A 51 -4.64 17.82 7.90
C GLU A 51 -3.75 17.99 9.16
N SER A 52 -3.41 16.87 9.81
CA SER A 52 -2.59 16.86 11.02
C SER A 52 -1.14 17.26 10.72
N ASP A 53 -0.52 18.01 11.63
CA ASP A 53 0.90 18.39 11.57
C ASP A 53 1.85 17.18 11.71
N GLU A 54 1.35 16.07 12.26
CA GLU A 54 2.08 14.81 12.37
C GLU A 54 2.22 14.05 11.04
N TYR A 55 1.51 14.44 9.97
CA TYR A 55 1.52 13.72 8.69
C TYR A 55 2.93 13.43 8.17
N SER A 56 3.81 14.44 8.22
CA SER A 56 5.19 14.30 7.72
C SER A 56 6.01 13.30 8.53
N GLU A 57 5.78 13.21 9.83
CA GLU A 57 6.43 12.24 10.71
C GLU A 57 5.92 10.82 10.42
N TRP A 58 4.59 10.64 10.34
CA TRP A 58 3.99 9.35 10.02
C TRP A 58 4.40 8.84 8.63
N LEU A 59 4.49 9.73 7.65
CA LEU A 59 5.02 9.41 6.32
C LEU A 59 6.49 8.96 6.38
N CYS A 60 7.32 9.65 7.17
CA CYS A 60 8.71 9.25 7.37
C CYS A 60 8.81 7.82 7.93
N TYR A 61 8.00 7.48 8.94
CA TYR A 61 7.99 6.13 9.48
C TYR A 61 7.47 5.09 8.49
N CYS A 62 6.44 5.41 7.71
CA CYS A 62 5.97 4.55 6.62
C CYS A 62 7.07 4.26 5.61
N ASN A 63 7.86 5.27 5.23
CA ASN A 63 8.97 5.14 4.29
C ASN A 63 10.08 4.22 4.82
N ILE A 64 10.46 4.38 6.09
CA ILE A 64 11.45 3.54 6.76
C ILE A 64 10.98 2.09 6.80
N LEU A 65 9.74 1.87 7.25
CA LEU A 65 9.16 0.54 7.36
C LEU A 65 8.97 -0.14 6.01
N PHE A 66 8.53 0.58 4.98
CA PHE A 66 8.36 0.02 3.65
C PHE A 66 9.70 -0.44 3.05
N ASN A 67 10.79 0.32 3.28
CA ASN A 67 12.13 -0.11 2.89
C ASN A 67 12.56 -1.37 3.67
N ALA A 68 12.41 -1.38 5.01
CA ALA A 68 12.75 -2.55 5.83
C ALA A 68 11.93 -3.80 5.46
N PHE A 69 10.64 -3.60 5.20
CA PHE A 69 9.71 -4.61 4.72
C PHE A 69 10.17 -5.21 3.38
N SER A 70 10.65 -4.39 2.43
CA SER A 70 11.17 -4.86 1.14
C SER A 70 12.38 -5.79 1.29
N TYR A 71 13.28 -5.49 2.23
CA TYR A 71 14.40 -6.37 2.57
C TYR A 71 13.93 -7.69 3.16
N GLN A 72 12.94 -7.65 4.06
CA GLN A 72 12.39 -8.86 4.67
C GLN A 72 11.71 -9.76 3.64
N LEU A 73 10.89 -9.20 2.73
CA LEU A 73 10.26 -9.97 1.66
C LEU A 73 11.29 -10.71 0.81
N SER A 74 12.38 -10.01 0.44
CA SER A 74 13.48 -10.57 -0.33
C SER A 74 14.20 -11.71 0.42
N HIS A 75 14.32 -11.60 1.75
CA HIS A 75 14.92 -12.63 2.60
C HIS A 75 14.01 -13.86 2.72
N ASP A 76 12.71 -13.66 2.94
CA ASP A 76 11.71 -14.73 3.03
C ASP A 76 11.67 -15.56 1.74
N GLN A 77 11.72 -14.89 0.58
CA GLN A 77 11.84 -15.53 -0.74
C GLN A 77 13.10 -16.41 -0.86
N ARG A 78 14.26 -15.94 -0.39
CA ARG A 78 15.52 -16.69 -0.46
C ARG A 78 15.58 -17.90 0.48
N THR A 79 14.87 -17.83 1.60
CA THR A 79 14.88 -18.90 2.62
C THR A 79 13.76 -19.92 2.44
N ASP A 80 13.00 -19.80 1.35
CA ASP A 80 11.80 -20.58 1.03
C ASP A 80 10.71 -20.56 2.14
N LYS A 81 10.78 -19.56 3.02
CA LYS A 81 9.81 -19.36 4.09
C LYS A 81 8.77 -18.36 3.62
N PHE A 82 7.50 -18.75 3.67
CA PHE A 82 6.39 -17.86 3.33
C PHE A 82 6.48 -17.25 1.91
N VAL A 83 7.19 -17.88 0.96
CA VAL A 83 7.45 -17.35 -0.39
C VAL A 83 6.18 -16.90 -1.10
N LYS A 84 5.13 -17.72 -1.09
CA LYS A 84 3.84 -17.38 -1.71
C LYS A 84 3.26 -16.08 -1.15
N SER A 85 3.32 -15.93 0.18
CA SER A 85 2.90 -14.71 0.87
C SER A 85 3.78 -13.52 0.47
N SER A 86 5.11 -13.69 0.48
CA SER A 86 6.04 -12.61 0.19
C SER A 86 6.00 -12.14 -1.27
N CYS A 87 5.90 -13.06 -2.24
CA CYS A 87 5.72 -12.73 -3.66
C CYS A 87 4.40 -11.97 -3.88
N ARG A 88 3.32 -12.38 -3.22
CA ARG A 88 2.03 -11.69 -3.33
C ARG A 88 2.08 -10.27 -2.76
N LEU A 89 2.73 -10.06 -1.62
CA LEU A 89 2.95 -8.72 -1.08
C LEU A 89 3.84 -7.86 -1.99
N GLY A 90 4.86 -8.47 -2.60
CA GLY A 90 5.70 -7.83 -3.62
C GLY A 90 4.87 -7.35 -4.82
N ALA A 91 4.06 -8.24 -5.40
CA ALA A 91 3.19 -7.93 -6.52
C ALA A 91 2.19 -6.80 -6.20
N ILE A 92 1.57 -6.82 -5.02
CA ILE A 92 0.70 -5.71 -4.57
C ILE A 92 1.47 -4.40 -4.54
N SER A 93 2.66 -4.41 -3.94
CA SER A 93 3.52 -3.21 -3.85
C SER A 93 3.86 -2.64 -5.22
N VAL A 94 4.14 -3.50 -6.20
CA VAL A 94 4.44 -3.09 -7.58
C VAL A 94 3.20 -2.51 -8.24
N VAL A 95 2.07 -3.23 -8.21
CA VAL A 95 0.82 -2.81 -8.85
C VAL A 95 0.32 -1.49 -8.29
N THR A 96 0.29 -1.31 -6.97
CA THR A 96 -0.25 -0.07 -6.39
C THR A 96 0.67 1.13 -6.63
N ARG A 97 1.99 0.89 -6.74
CA ARG A 97 2.95 1.93 -7.10
C ARG A 97 2.85 2.32 -8.57
N GLY A 98 2.77 1.35 -9.48
CA GLY A 98 2.58 1.60 -10.90
C GLY A 98 1.24 2.30 -11.17
N TYR A 99 0.17 1.81 -10.53
CA TYR A 99 -1.15 2.42 -10.67
C TYR A 99 -1.17 3.90 -10.24
N GLY A 100 -0.55 4.27 -9.12
CA GLY A 100 -0.49 5.69 -8.71
C GLY A 100 0.49 6.54 -9.53
N GLY A 101 1.55 5.94 -10.08
CA GLY A 101 2.56 6.63 -10.86
C GLY A 101 2.14 6.94 -12.31
N ASP A 102 1.35 6.06 -12.93
CA ASP A 102 1.04 6.13 -14.36
C ASP A 102 -0.27 6.88 -14.68
N ARG A 103 -0.90 7.51 -13.68
CA ARG A 103 -2.18 8.22 -13.83
C ARG A 103 -1.99 9.73 -13.95
N ASP A 104 -2.93 10.35 -14.66
CA ASP A 104 -3.03 11.80 -14.75
C ASP A 104 -3.42 12.39 -13.38
N ASP A 105 -3.08 13.65 -13.19
CA ASP A 105 -3.31 14.35 -11.92
C ASP A 105 -4.81 14.46 -11.62
N ASP A 106 -5.65 14.65 -12.64
CA ASP A 106 -7.12 14.73 -12.49
C ASP A 106 -7.71 13.46 -11.85
N LEU A 107 -7.28 12.26 -12.26
CA LEU A 107 -7.76 11.02 -11.62
C LEU A 107 -7.19 10.86 -10.21
N ILE A 108 -5.98 11.33 -9.96
CA ILE A 108 -5.36 11.26 -8.63
C ILE A 108 -6.16 12.11 -7.65
N ASP A 109 -6.42 13.36 -8.01
CA ASP A 109 -7.25 14.30 -7.25
C ASP A 109 -8.64 13.70 -7.03
N GLU A 110 -9.25 13.13 -8.08
CA GLU A 110 -10.57 12.48 -8.00
C GLU A 110 -10.61 11.32 -6.98
N LEU A 111 -9.54 10.54 -6.88
CA LEU A 111 -9.42 9.41 -5.95
C LEU A 111 -9.13 9.88 -4.52
N LEU A 112 -8.29 10.90 -4.37
CA LEU A 112 -7.96 11.49 -3.07
C LEU A 112 -9.17 12.22 -2.47
N ASP A 113 -9.94 12.95 -3.28
CA ASP A 113 -11.19 13.62 -2.87
C ASP A 113 -12.27 12.64 -2.41
N ASP A 114 -12.28 11.41 -2.95
CA ASP A 114 -13.20 10.35 -2.53
C ASP A 114 -12.70 9.58 -1.29
N MET A 115 -11.47 9.83 -0.82
CA MET A 115 -10.98 9.23 0.42
C MET A 115 -11.70 9.83 1.62
N ASP A 116 -12.18 8.94 2.48
CA ASP A 116 -12.89 9.26 3.71
C ASP A 116 -12.41 8.32 4.83
N PHE A 117 -12.76 8.67 6.06
CA PHE A 117 -12.42 7.92 7.25
C PHE A 117 -13.68 7.37 7.93
N PHE A 118 -13.97 6.09 7.71
CA PHE A 118 -15.12 5.42 8.31
C PHE A 118 -14.70 4.34 9.31
N ARG A 119 -15.13 4.47 10.57
CA ARG A 119 -14.86 3.49 11.66
C ARG A 119 -13.37 3.17 11.83
N ASN A 120 -12.52 4.20 11.88
CA ASN A 120 -11.06 4.08 11.99
C ASN A 120 -10.40 3.34 10.83
N LYS A 121 -11.02 3.36 9.65
CA LYS A 121 -10.48 2.81 8.42
C LYS A 121 -10.61 3.84 7.33
N VAL A 122 -9.51 4.02 6.60
CA VAL A 122 -9.52 4.75 5.34
C VAL A 122 -10.36 3.95 4.36
N CYS A 123 -11.35 4.61 3.77
CA CYS A 123 -12.19 4.08 2.71
C CYS A 123 -12.16 5.04 1.52
N CYS A 124 -12.21 4.48 0.33
CA CYS A 124 -12.36 5.24 -0.91
C CYS A 124 -13.23 4.36 -1.81
N ARG A 125 -14.46 4.81 -2.07
CA ARG A 125 -15.45 4.03 -2.84
C ARG A 125 -14.96 3.78 -4.25
N LYS A 126 -14.25 4.73 -4.84
CA LYS A 126 -13.67 4.58 -6.18
C LYS A 126 -12.56 3.52 -6.20
N ILE A 127 -11.66 3.53 -5.21
CA ILE A 127 -10.67 2.46 -5.04
C ILE A 127 -11.35 1.11 -4.79
N GLU A 128 -12.40 1.06 -3.97
CA GLU A 128 -13.16 -0.17 -3.70
C GLU A 128 -13.79 -0.76 -4.97
N GLN A 129 -14.36 0.09 -5.82
CA GLN A 129 -14.91 -0.31 -7.13
C GLN A 129 -13.82 -0.85 -8.07
N MET A 130 -12.59 -0.38 -7.92
CA MET A 130 -11.43 -0.82 -8.71
C MET A 130 -10.75 -2.07 -8.16
N LEU A 131 -11.07 -2.53 -6.94
CA LEU A 131 -10.45 -3.72 -6.35
C LEU A 131 -10.45 -4.97 -7.25
N PRO A 132 -11.53 -5.29 -8.01
CA PRO A 132 -11.49 -6.43 -8.94
C PRO A 132 -10.41 -6.28 -10.02
N TYR A 133 -10.24 -5.07 -10.56
CA TYR A 133 -9.24 -4.76 -11.56
C TYR A 133 -7.82 -4.81 -10.98
N LEU A 134 -7.61 -4.18 -9.83
CA LEU A 134 -6.32 -4.22 -9.11
C LEU A 134 -5.91 -5.65 -8.76
N LYS A 135 -6.87 -6.50 -8.33
CA LYS A 135 -6.61 -7.92 -8.08
C LYS A 135 -6.14 -8.66 -9.34
N LYS A 136 -6.75 -8.38 -10.50
CA LYS A 136 -6.32 -8.99 -11.77
C LYS A 136 -4.88 -8.60 -12.10
N MET A 137 -4.53 -7.33 -11.96
CA MET A 137 -3.15 -6.86 -12.14
C MET A 137 -2.18 -7.53 -11.17
N VAL A 138 -2.57 -7.74 -9.90
CA VAL A 138 -1.73 -8.44 -8.91
C VAL A 138 -1.50 -9.90 -9.29
N GLU A 139 -2.51 -10.60 -9.79
CA GLU A 139 -2.34 -11.99 -10.27
C GLU A 139 -1.48 -12.06 -11.53
N GLU A 140 -1.57 -11.09 -12.44
CA GLU A 140 -0.69 -10.96 -13.61
C GLU A 140 0.76 -10.71 -13.19
N GLU A 141 0.97 -9.78 -12.25
CA GLU A 141 2.30 -9.46 -11.71
C GLU A 141 2.89 -10.65 -10.93
N LEU A 142 2.07 -11.41 -10.22
CA LEU A 142 2.49 -12.63 -9.52
C LEU A 142 3.11 -13.68 -10.44
N CYS A 143 2.67 -13.77 -11.71
CA CYS A 143 3.29 -14.67 -12.70
C CYS A 143 4.74 -14.29 -13.02
N HIS A 144 5.18 -13.07 -12.71
CA HIS A 144 6.58 -12.65 -12.85
C HIS A 144 7.45 -13.05 -11.65
N PHE A 145 6.84 -13.45 -10.53
CA PHE A 145 7.52 -13.91 -9.31
C PHE A 145 7.56 -15.45 -9.16
N SER A 146 6.96 -16.19 -10.10
CA SER A 146 6.88 -17.66 -10.14
C SER A 146 7.80 -18.25 -11.19
#